data_AF-A0A3D0J463-F1
#
_entry.id   AF-A0A3D0J463-F1
#
_cell.length_a   1.000
_cell.length_b   1.000
_cell.length_c   1.000
_cell.angle_alpha   90.00
_cell.angle_beta   90.00
_cell.angle_gamma   90.00
#
_symmetry.space_group_name_H-M   'P 1'
#
loop_
_entity.id
_entity.type
_entity.pdbx_description
1 polymer ?
#
loop_
_entity_poly.entity_id
_entity_poly.type
_entity_poly.pdbx_seq_one_letter_code
_entity_poly.pdbx_strand_id
1 'polypeptide(L)'
;MTLIKWADQYKVNIEEIDEQHIKLIDLVNKLYTALKNGGARVILAGILTEMMDYAEYHFETEETLFGLHLYPETMHHIQEHNMFKKTIISLKEKHENEDYSASIETMCFLREWLKKHILDEDKKYAPFFIGKGVC
;
A
#
# COMPACT_ATOMS: atom_id res chain seq x y z
N MET A 1 -13.29 -10.30 10.40
CA MET A 1 -13.28 -8.88 10.85
C MET A 1 -12.25 -8.16 10.00
N THR A 2 -12.59 -6.98 9.47
CA THR A 2 -11.69 -6.18 8.63
C THR A 2 -11.07 -5.07 9.48
N LEU A 3 -9.78 -4.83 9.30
CA LEU A 3 -9.04 -3.76 9.95
C LEU A 3 -9.27 -2.42 9.25
N ILE A 4 -9.32 -2.44 7.91
CA ILE A 4 -9.62 -1.30 7.06
C ILE A 4 -10.83 -1.68 6.21
N LYS A 5 -11.86 -0.84 6.19
CA LYS A 5 -13.02 -1.01 5.31
C LYS A 5 -12.87 -0.04 4.15
N TRP A 6 -12.96 -0.54 2.91
CA TRP A 6 -13.07 0.33 1.74
C TRP A 6 -14.28 1.26 1.86
N ALA A 7 -14.09 2.50 1.45
CA ALA A 7 -15.07 3.58 1.56
C ALA A 7 -14.73 4.66 0.52
N ASP A 8 -15.73 5.46 0.13
CA ASP A 8 -15.58 6.48 -0.92
C ASP A 8 -14.48 7.52 -0.63
N GLN A 9 -14.11 7.71 0.63
CA GLN A 9 -12.99 8.57 1.01
C GLN A 9 -11.66 8.12 0.39
N TYR A 10 -11.49 6.84 0.05
CA TYR A 10 -10.28 6.31 -0.57
C TYR A 10 -10.28 6.37 -2.10
N LYS A 11 -11.41 6.73 -2.72
CA LYS A 11 -11.52 6.77 -4.19
C LYS A 11 -10.70 7.90 -4.81
N VAL A 12 -9.79 7.61 -5.71
CA VAL A 12 -9.17 8.63 -6.58
C VAL A 12 -9.97 8.86 -7.86
N ASN A 13 -10.99 8.05 -8.14
CA ASN A 13 -11.82 8.09 -9.35
C ASN A 13 -11.01 7.83 -10.63
N ILE A 14 -10.04 6.94 -10.52
CA ILE A 14 -9.31 6.33 -11.63
C ILE A 14 -9.51 4.83 -11.41
N GLU A 15 -10.29 4.17 -12.27
CA GLU A 15 -10.82 2.82 -12.02
C GLU A 15 -9.69 1.82 -11.69
N GLU A 16 -8.65 1.79 -12.51
CA GLU A 16 -7.48 0.93 -12.33
C GLU A 16 -6.81 1.13 -10.96
N ILE A 17 -6.66 2.38 -10.52
CA ILE A 17 -6.01 2.69 -9.24
C ILE A 17 -6.91 2.35 -8.05
N ASP A 18 -8.22 2.64 -8.15
CA ASP A 18 -9.18 2.29 -7.11
C ASP A 18 -9.24 0.76 -6.90
N GLU A 19 -9.18 -0.03 -7.97
CA GLU A 19 -9.07 -1.49 -7.90
C GLU A 19 -7.78 -1.95 -7.20
N GLN A 20 -6.65 -1.32 -7.52
CA GLN A 20 -5.37 -1.59 -6.87
C GLN A 20 -5.40 -1.25 -5.36
N HIS A 21 -5.98 -0.10 -4.98
CA HIS A 21 -6.16 0.26 -3.57
C HIS A 21 -7.03 -0.73 -2.80
N ILE A 22 -8.12 -1.20 -3.40
CA ILE A 22 -8.99 -2.23 -2.80
C ILE A 22 -8.18 -3.49 -2.52
N LYS A 23 -7.39 -3.95 -3.49
CA LYS A 23 -6.56 -5.15 -3.32
C LYS A 23 -5.48 -4.97 -2.25
N LEU A 24 -4.82 -3.80 -2.17
CA LEU A 24 -3.87 -3.49 -1.09
C LEU A 24 -4.55 -3.52 0.29
N ILE A 25 -5.73 -2.93 0.42
CA ILE A 25 -6.53 -2.96 1.65
C ILE A 25 -6.91 -4.39 2.03
N ASP A 26 -7.27 -5.23 1.06
CA ASP A 26 -7.56 -6.64 1.29
C ASP A 26 -6.34 -7.42 1.79
N LEU A 27 -5.14 -7.14 1.28
CA LEU A 27 -3.90 -7.75 1.78
C LEU A 27 -3.61 -7.36 3.24
N VAL A 28 -3.80 -6.08 3.59
CA VAL A 28 -3.69 -5.61 4.98
C VAL A 28 -4.72 -6.31 5.88
N ASN A 29 -5.95 -6.48 5.41
CA ASN A 29 -7.00 -7.20 6.14
C ASN A 29 -6.71 -8.70 6.32
N LYS A 30 -6.12 -9.35 5.30
CA LYS A 30 -5.66 -10.74 5.38
C LYS A 30 -4.56 -10.88 6.43
N LEU A 31 -3.56 -9.99 6.42
CA LEU A 31 -2.49 -9.98 7.42
C LEU A 31 -3.06 -9.83 8.83
N TYR A 32 -3.95 -8.87 9.04
CA TYR A 32 -4.62 -8.66 10.33
C TYR A 32 -5.34 -9.91 10.83
N THR A 33 -6.09 -10.58 9.94
CA THR A 33 -6.83 -11.80 10.29
C THR A 33 -5.89 -12.94 10.64
N ALA A 34 -4.81 -13.12 9.88
CA ALA A 34 -3.80 -14.14 10.16
C ALA A 34 -3.16 -13.92 11.52
N LEU A 35 -2.77 -12.68 11.86
CA LEU A 35 -2.21 -12.35 13.18
C LEU A 35 -3.18 -12.60 14.32
N LYS A 36 -4.43 -12.18 14.16
CA LYS A 36 -5.46 -12.37 15.20
C LYS A 36 -5.73 -13.84 15.51
N ASN A 37 -5.61 -14.71 14.51
CA ASN A 37 -5.86 -16.14 14.66
C ASN A 37 -4.62 -16.94 15.10
N GLY A 38 -3.51 -16.29 15.42
CA GLY A 38 -2.24 -16.96 15.74
C GLY A 38 -1.68 -17.73 14.54
N GLY A 39 -1.86 -17.19 13.32
CA GLY A 39 -1.43 -17.81 12.08
C GLY A 39 0.05 -18.16 12.07
N ALA A 40 0.39 -19.28 11.44
CA ALA A 40 1.77 -19.73 11.34
C ALA A 40 2.66 -18.71 10.60
N ARG A 41 3.92 -18.61 11.02
CA ARG A 41 4.93 -17.70 10.45
C ARG A 41 5.02 -17.75 8.93
N VAL A 42 4.95 -18.94 8.33
CA VAL A 42 4.99 -19.14 6.88
C VAL A 42 3.82 -18.43 6.18
N ILE A 43 2.65 -18.43 6.79
CA ILE A 43 1.46 -17.75 6.26
C ILE A 43 1.69 -16.23 6.28
N LEU A 44 2.20 -15.71 7.39
CA LEU A 44 2.50 -14.27 7.52
C LEU A 44 3.55 -13.81 6.51
N ALA A 45 4.64 -14.56 6.36
CA ALA A 45 5.70 -14.27 5.39
C ALA A 45 5.20 -14.31 3.93
N GLY A 46 4.30 -15.25 3.62
CA GLY A 46 3.64 -15.33 2.32
C GLY A 46 2.78 -14.10 2.03
N ILE A 47 1.96 -13.67 2.99
CA ILE A 47 1.12 -12.46 2.85
C ILE A 47 1.98 -11.20 2.70
N LEU A 48 3.07 -11.08 3.45
CA LEU A 48 3.99 -9.93 3.34
C LEU A 48 4.68 -9.89 1.98
N THR A 49 5.06 -11.05 1.43
CA THR A 49 5.60 -11.12 0.06
C THR A 49 4.54 -10.69 -0.96
N GLU A 50 3.30 -11.21 -0.88
CA GLU A 50 2.20 -10.77 -1.75
C GLU A 50 1.93 -9.26 -1.65
N MET A 51 2.03 -8.69 -0.44
CA MET A 51 1.90 -7.24 -0.21
C MET A 51 3.01 -6.44 -0.88
N MET A 52 4.26 -6.89 -0.79
CA MET A 52 5.40 -6.21 -1.41
C MET A 52 5.29 -6.20 -2.94
N ASP A 53 5.05 -7.37 -3.53
CA ASP A 53 4.96 -7.52 -4.98
C ASP A 53 3.80 -6.68 -5.54
N TYR A 54 2.66 -6.67 -4.84
CA TYR A 54 1.50 -5.90 -5.29
C TYR A 54 1.65 -4.40 -5.07
N ALA A 55 2.33 -3.96 -4.01
CA ALA A 55 2.65 -2.54 -3.80
C ALA A 55 3.63 -2.04 -4.87
N GLU A 56 4.63 -2.83 -5.27
CA GLU A 56 5.54 -2.48 -6.35
C GLU A 56 4.80 -2.30 -7.68
N TYR A 57 3.93 -3.25 -8.05
CA TYR A 57 3.08 -3.14 -9.23
C TYR A 57 2.18 -1.88 -9.21
N HIS A 58 1.58 -1.58 -8.07
CA HIS A 58 0.75 -0.39 -7.90
C HIS A 58 1.57 0.90 -8.08
N PHE A 59 2.73 1.01 -7.41
CA PHE A 59 3.61 2.16 -7.54
C PHE A 59 4.12 2.34 -8.97
N GLU A 60 4.49 1.26 -9.67
CA GLU A 60 4.89 1.34 -11.08
C GLU A 60 3.77 1.88 -11.97
N THR A 61 2.51 1.52 -11.68
CA THR A 61 1.34 2.04 -12.41
C THR A 61 1.23 3.55 -12.23
N GLU A 62 1.25 4.02 -10.98
CA GLU A 62 1.19 5.46 -10.68
C GLU A 62 2.38 6.24 -11.24
N GLU A 63 3.58 5.72 -11.07
CA GLU A 63 4.82 6.35 -11.55
C GLU A 63 4.87 6.44 -13.08
N THR A 64 4.29 5.46 -13.77
CA THR A 64 4.07 5.52 -15.22
C THR A 64 3.12 6.65 -15.59
N LEU A 65 1.99 6.79 -14.89
CA LEU A 65 1.05 7.90 -15.09
C LEU A 65 1.71 9.26 -14.79
N PHE A 66 2.52 9.34 -13.75
CA PHE A 66 3.29 10.55 -13.41
C PHE A 66 4.19 10.97 -14.58
N GLY A 67 4.94 10.03 -15.17
CA GLY A 67 5.81 10.27 -16.32
C GLY A 67 5.05 10.66 -17.59
N LEU A 68 3.98 9.94 -17.93
CA LEU A 68 3.17 10.18 -19.12
C LEU A 68 2.49 11.55 -19.11
N HIS A 69 2.04 11.99 -17.93
CA HIS A 69 1.29 13.22 -17.79
C HIS A 69 2.11 14.36 -17.18
N LEU A 70 3.40 14.19 -16.90
CA LEU A 70 4.26 15.20 -16.28
C LEU A 70 3.66 15.74 -14.97
N TYR A 71 3.32 14.82 -14.05
CA TYR A 71 2.77 15.20 -12.75
C TYR A 71 3.78 16.05 -11.96
N PRO A 72 3.44 17.26 -11.47
CA PRO A 72 4.42 18.15 -10.85
C PRO A 72 5.12 17.57 -9.61
N GLU A 73 4.41 16.78 -8.80
CA GLU A 73 4.93 16.23 -7.54
C GLU A 73 5.54 14.83 -7.68
N THR A 74 5.85 14.40 -8.92
CA THR A 74 6.40 13.07 -9.24
C THR A 74 7.55 12.68 -8.32
N MET A 75 8.55 13.56 -8.16
CA MET A 75 9.74 13.26 -7.36
C MET A 75 9.44 13.05 -5.89
N HIS A 76 8.51 13.83 -5.32
CA HIS A 76 8.11 13.70 -3.93
C HIS A 76 7.35 12.38 -3.71
N HIS A 77 6.41 12.08 -4.59
CA HIS A 77 5.59 10.87 -4.51
C HIS A 77 6.46 9.58 -4.60
N ILE A 78 7.40 9.54 -5.55
CA ILE A 78 8.38 8.44 -5.69
C ILE A 78 9.24 8.28 -4.44
N GLN A 79 9.55 9.37 -3.73
CA GLN A 79 10.30 9.28 -2.47
C GLN A 79 9.49 8.58 -1.39
N GLU A 80 8.20 8.88 -1.26
CA GLU A 80 7.30 8.19 -0.32
C GLU A 80 7.21 6.68 -0.62
N HIS A 81 7.07 6.30 -1.91
CA HIS A 81 7.10 4.90 -2.34
C HIS A 81 8.40 4.19 -1.98
N ASN A 82 9.54 4.85 -2.21
CA ASN A 82 10.84 4.29 -1.88
C ASN A 82 11.05 4.15 -0.37
N MET A 83 10.51 5.08 0.43
CA MET A 83 10.54 4.97 1.89
C MET A 83 9.68 3.80 2.37
N PHE A 84 8.48 3.62 1.81
CA PHE A 84 7.65 2.45 2.10
C PHE A 84 8.38 1.13 1.81
N LYS A 85 8.95 0.99 0.60
CA LYS A 85 9.69 -0.21 0.18
C LYS A 85 10.82 -0.54 1.16
N LYS A 86 11.62 0.47 1.55
CA LYS A 86 12.71 0.31 2.53
C LYS A 86 12.20 -0.15 3.90
N THR A 87 11.12 0.46 4.39
CA THR A 87 10.55 0.10 5.70
C THR A 87 10.02 -1.32 5.71
N ILE A 88 9.34 -1.76 4.65
CA ILE A 88 8.82 -3.13 4.55
C ILE A 88 9.95 -4.16 4.46
N ILE A 89 11.02 -3.88 3.71
CA ILE A 89 12.21 -4.75 3.68
C ILE A 89 12.80 -4.91 5.08
N SER A 90 13.01 -3.80 5.80
CA SER A 90 13.53 -3.85 7.17
C SER A 90 12.62 -4.62 8.13
N LEU A 91 11.30 -4.47 7.99
CA LEU A 91 10.33 -5.23 8.79
C LEU A 91 10.41 -6.73 8.45
N LYS A 92 10.47 -7.10 7.16
CA LYS A 92 10.61 -8.49 6.72
C LYS A 92 11.86 -9.15 7.30
N GLU A 93 13.00 -8.47 7.31
CA GLU A 93 14.25 -8.95 7.93
C GLU A 93 14.09 -9.18 9.44
N LYS A 94 13.35 -8.32 10.16
CA LYS A 94 13.03 -8.53 11.59
C LYS A 94 12.20 -9.80 11.81
N HIS A 95 11.24 -10.09 10.91
CA HIS A 95 10.44 -11.32 10.97
C HIS A 95 11.25 -12.58 10.73
N GLU A 96 12.33 -12.51 9.94
CA GLU A 96 13.28 -13.62 9.73
C GLU A 96 14.08 -13.95 11.01
N ASN A 97 14.17 -13.00 11.95
CA ASN A 97 14.87 -13.15 13.23
C ASN A 97 13.97 -13.50 14.43
N GLU A 98 12.76 -14.02 14.19
CA GLU A 98 11.85 -14.63 15.21
C GLU A 98 11.16 -13.68 16.21
N ASP A 99 11.02 -12.39 15.89
CA ASP A 99 10.32 -11.45 16.75
C ASP A 99 8.81 -11.33 16.42
N TYR A 100 7.94 -11.92 17.26
CA TYR A 100 6.48 -11.78 17.12
C TYR A 100 6.00 -10.32 17.23
N SER A 101 6.74 -9.46 17.97
CA SER A 101 6.40 -8.04 18.08
C SER A 101 6.55 -7.31 16.74
N ALA A 102 7.49 -7.76 15.89
CA ALA A 102 7.68 -7.24 14.54
C ALA A 102 6.44 -7.45 13.66
N SER A 103 5.66 -8.50 13.91
CA SER A 103 4.40 -8.75 13.19
C SER A 103 3.33 -7.69 13.44
N ILE A 104 3.19 -7.28 14.70
CA ILE A 104 2.24 -6.24 15.10
C ILE A 104 2.73 -4.88 14.60
N GLU A 105 4.03 -4.59 14.73
CA GLU A 105 4.66 -3.38 14.19
C GLU A 105 4.38 -3.25 12.69
N THR A 106 4.59 -4.34 11.94
CA THR A 106 4.36 -4.37 10.48
C THR A 106 2.91 -4.08 10.12
N MET A 107 1.96 -4.72 10.81
CA MET A 107 0.53 -4.50 10.56
C MET A 107 0.12 -3.07 10.86
N CYS A 108 0.59 -2.50 11.98
CA CYS A 108 0.32 -1.11 12.33
C CYS A 108 0.90 -0.14 11.31
N PHE A 109 2.14 -0.36 10.87
CA PHE A 109 2.79 0.44 9.84
C PHE A 109 2.00 0.41 8.52
N LEU A 110 1.71 -0.80 8.00
CA LEU A 110 0.97 -0.97 6.76
C LEU A 110 -0.39 -0.29 6.80
N ARG A 111 -1.11 -0.42 7.91
CA ARG A 111 -2.43 0.21 8.09
C ARG A 111 -2.34 1.73 8.03
N GLU A 112 -1.44 2.32 8.82
CA GLU A 112 -1.34 3.77 8.92
C GLU A 112 -0.76 4.38 7.64
N TRP A 113 0.29 3.77 7.09
CA TRP A 113 0.92 4.25 5.87
C TRP A 113 -0.07 4.21 4.70
N LEU A 114 -0.73 3.08 4.44
CA LEU A 114 -1.66 2.95 3.31
C LEU A 114 -2.82 3.93 3.40
N LYS A 115 -3.43 4.07 4.59
CA LYS A 115 -4.52 5.02 4.79
C LYS A 115 -4.07 6.46 4.54
N LYS A 116 -2.91 6.83 5.08
CA LYS A 116 -2.39 8.18 4.98
C LYS A 116 -1.98 8.50 3.55
N HIS A 117 -1.23 7.60 2.91
CA HIS A 117 -0.76 7.74 1.54
C HIS A 117 -1.93 7.96 0.57
N ILE A 118 -2.98 7.12 0.65
CA ILE A 118 -4.17 7.29 -0.20
C ILE A 118 -4.85 8.64 0.04
N LEU A 119 -5.06 9.02 1.31
CA LEU A 119 -5.83 10.22 1.65
C LEU A 119 -5.06 11.53 1.42
N ASP A 120 -3.76 11.51 1.65
CA ASP A 120 -2.92 12.71 1.66
C ASP A 120 -2.09 12.85 0.39
N GLU A 121 -1.64 11.77 -0.25
CA GLU A 121 -0.78 11.82 -1.44
C GLU A 121 -1.54 11.46 -2.72
N ASP A 122 -2.22 10.31 -2.76
CA ASP A 122 -2.85 9.82 -4.00
C ASP A 122 -4.00 10.72 -4.45
N LYS A 123 -4.77 11.21 -3.48
CA LYS A 123 -5.81 12.21 -3.70
C LYS A 123 -5.31 13.51 -4.34
N LYS A 124 -4.03 13.87 -4.21
CA LYS A 124 -3.47 15.08 -4.82
C LYS A 124 -3.32 14.95 -6.33
N TYR A 125 -2.97 13.77 -6.85
CA TYR A 125 -2.85 13.58 -8.30
C TYR A 125 -4.21 13.40 -8.99
N ALA A 126 -5.23 12.93 -8.26
CA ALA A 126 -6.55 12.64 -8.81
C ALA A 126 -7.14 13.77 -9.68
N PRO A 127 -7.28 15.03 -9.19
CA PRO A 127 -7.80 16.12 -10.02
C PRO A 127 -6.91 16.46 -11.21
N PHE A 128 -5.59 16.26 -11.09
CA PHE A 128 -4.64 16.51 -12.18
C PHE A 128 -4.84 15.53 -13.34
N PHE A 129 -4.99 14.25 -13.04
CA PHE A 129 -5.19 13.21 -14.05
C PHE A 129 -6.58 13.25 -14.67
N ILE A 130 -7.63 13.47 -13.86
CA ILE A 130 -9.00 13.66 -14.36
C ILE A 130 -9.06 14.87 -15.32
N GLY A 131 -8.38 15.97 -14.98
CA GLY A 131 -8.26 17.13 -15.86
C GLY A 131 -7.57 16.85 -17.20
N LYS A 132 -6.84 15.73 -17.32
CA LYS A 132 -6.19 15.23 -18.54
C LYS A 132 -6.95 14.10 -19.23
N GLY A 133 -8.14 13.75 -18.73
CA GLY A 133 -9.00 12.72 -19.32
C GLY A 133 -8.63 11.28 -18.93
N VAL A 134 -7.82 11.09 -17.89
CA VAL A 134 -7.59 9.78 -17.29
C VAL A 134 -8.77 9.46 -16.37
N CYS A 135 -9.39 8.30 -16.57
CA CYS A 135 -10.54 7.83 -15.78
C CYS A 135 -10.46 6.31 -15.63
#